data_AF-A0A699ZZW8-F1
#
_entry.id   AF-A0A699ZZW8-F1
#
_cell.length_a   1.000
_cell.length_b   1.000
_cell.length_c   1.000
_cell.angle_alpha   90.00
_cell.angle_beta   90.00
_cell.angle_gamma   90.00
#
_symmetry.space_group_name_H-M   'P 1'
#
loop_
_entity.id
_entity.type
_entity.pdbx_description
1 polymer ?
#
loop_
_entity_poly.entity_id
_entity_poly.type
_entity_poly.pdbx_seq_one_letter_code
_entity_poly.pdbx_strand_id
1 'polypeptide(L)'
;KAKLRELKLHTVCEEAKCPNIGECWGGGDGHTATATIMLMGDTCTRGCKFCAVKTSRTPPPLDPLEPANVAKAVASWGLDYVVLT
;
A
#
# COMPACT_ATOMS: atom_id res chain seq x y z
N LYS A 1 4.48 9.85 1.30
CA LYS A 1 4.23 9.75 -0.16
C LYS A 1 5.51 9.45 -0.96
N ALA A 2 6.57 10.26 -0.89
CA ALA A 2 7.81 10.02 -1.67
C ALA A 2 8.49 8.66 -1.39
N LYS A 3 8.56 8.26 -0.11
CA LYS A 3 9.31 7.07 0.33
C LYS A 3 8.76 5.71 -0.12
N LEU A 4 7.44 5.60 -0.31
CA LEU A 4 6.82 4.37 -0.84
C LEU A 4 7.18 4.13 -2.31
N ARG A 5 7.18 5.22 -3.09
CA ARG A 5 7.54 5.16 -4.51
C ARG A 5 9.02 4.84 -4.69
N GLU A 6 9.88 5.34 -3.82
CA GLU A 6 11.31 4.99 -3.79
C GLU A 6 11.55 3.50 -3.51
N LEU A 7 10.73 2.91 -2.63
CA LEU A 7 10.82 1.49 -2.26
C LEU A 7 10.00 0.56 -3.19
N LYS A 8 9.41 1.10 -4.26
CA LYS A 8 8.57 0.38 -5.23
C LYS A 8 7.39 -0.35 -4.58
N LEU A 9 6.79 0.24 -3.53
CA LEU A 9 5.66 -0.33 -2.82
C LEU A 9 4.35 0.34 -3.20
N HIS A 10 3.27 -0.43 -3.10
CA HIS A 10 1.91 0.01 -3.42
C HIS A 10 1.03 0.01 -2.17
N THR A 11 -0.01 0.84 -2.16
CA THR A 11 -0.99 0.88 -1.07
C THR A 11 -2.39 0.93 -1.62
N VAL A 12 -3.32 0.22 -0.97
CA VAL A 12 -4.73 0.29 -1.36
C VAL A 12 -5.29 1.68 -1.08
N CYS A 13 -4.71 2.39 -0.11
CA CYS A 13 -5.04 3.78 0.21
C CYS A 13 -4.93 4.67 -1.04
N GLU A 14 -3.87 4.49 -1.84
CA GLU A 14 -3.66 5.26 -3.06
C GLU A 14 -4.35 4.60 -4.28
N GLU A 15 -4.15 3.29 -4.49
CA GLU A 15 -4.64 2.60 -5.70
C GLU A 15 -6.17 2.51 -5.75
N ALA A 16 -6.85 2.40 -4.60
CA ALA A 16 -8.31 2.39 -4.52
C ALA A 16 -8.94 3.78 -4.28
N LYS A 17 -8.14 4.86 -4.30
CA LYS A 17 -8.60 6.24 -4.07
C LYS A 17 -9.36 6.40 -2.75
N CYS A 18 -8.78 5.90 -1.66
CA CYS A 18 -9.43 5.90 -0.36
C CYS A 18 -9.72 7.33 0.12
N PRO A 19 -10.97 7.69 0.45
CA PRO A 19 -11.30 9.02 0.96
C PRO A 19 -10.69 9.28 2.35
N ASN A 20 -10.33 8.22 3.09
CA ASN A 20 -9.83 8.31 4.46
C ASN A 20 -8.30 8.40 4.54
N ILE A 21 -7.59 8.48 3.40
CA ILE A 21 -6.11 8.45 3.39
C ILE A 21 -5.47 9.54 4.27
N GLY A 22 -6.09 10.73 4.36
CA GLY A 22 -5.61 11.82 5.20
C GLY A 22 -5.74 11.51 6.69
N GLU A 23 -6.87 10.92 7.10
CA GLU A 23 -7.13 10.50 8.48
C GLU A 23 -6.22 9.32 8.88
N CYS A 24 -6.09 8.32 8.01
CA CYS A 24 -5.28 7.14 8.30
C CYS A 24 -3.78 7.46 8.38
N TRP A 25 -3.24 8.21 7.43
CA TRP A 25 -1.79 8.49 7.37
C TRP A 25 -1.36 9.65 8.26
N GLY A 26 -2.28 10.57 8.58
CA GLY A 26 -2.01 11.80 9.31
C GLY A 26 -2.28 11.67 10.81
N GLY A 27 -1.87 10.56 11.44
CA GLY A 27 -1.98 10.37 12.88
C GLY A 27 -1.45 11.60 13.63
N GLY A 28 -2.38 12.45 14.09
CA GLY A 28 -2.10 13.63 14.90
C GLY A 28 -2.20 13.29 16.38
N ASP A 29 -2.12 14.32 17.23
CA ASP A 29 -2.16 14.21 18.70
C ASP A 29 -3.46 13.56 19.20
N GLY A 30 -3.47 12.22 19.24
CA GLY A 30 -4.58 11.39 19.70
C GLY A 30 -5.11 10.32 18.72
N HIS A 31 -4.60 10.24 17.48
CA HIS A 31 -5.09 9.30 16.46
C HIS A 31 -4.02 8.33 15.97
N THR A 32 -4.41 7.05 15.84
CA THR A 32 -3.55 5.93 15.43
C THR A 32 -3.15 6.05 13.95
N ALA A 33 -1.86 6.24 13.69
CA ALA A 33 -1.32 6.26 12.33
C ALA A 33 -1.38 4.85 11.72
N THR A 34 -2.16 4.69 10.64
CA THR A 34 -2.42 3.40 10.00
C THR A 34 -2.21 3.48 8.49
N ALA A 35 -1.62 2.43 7.91
CA ALA A 35 -1.56 2.26 6.47
C ALA A 35 -1.80 0.81 6.07
N THR A 36 -2.36 0.64 4.87
CA THR A 36 -2.56 -0.66 4.25
C THR A 36 -1.68 -0.79 3.02
N ILE A 37 -0.67 -1.66 3.10
CA ILE A 37 0.25 -1.97 2.02
C ILE A 37 -0.34 -3.07 1.15
N MET A 38 -0.33 -2.84 -0.16
CA MET A 38 -0.66 -3.86 -1.16
C MET A 38 0.62 -4.60 -1.54
N LEU A 39 0.59 -5.91 -1.38
CA LEU A 39 1.65 -6.82 -1.80
C LEU A 39 1.43 -7.24 -3.26
N MET A 40 2.50 -7.73 -3.89
CA MET A 40 2.46 -8.25 -5.26
C MET A 40 2.07 -7.20 -6.33
N GLY A 41 2.30 -5.92 -6.04
CA GLY A 41 2.08 -4.81 -6.97
C GLY A 41 0.69 -4.18 -6.94
N ASP A 42 0.38 -3.38 -7.96
CA ASP A 42 -0.88 -2.62 -8.12
C ASP A 42 -1.89 -3.25 -9.08
N THR A 43 -1.59 -4.45 -9.58
CA THR A 43 -2.32 -5.05 -10.70
C THR A 43 -2.80 -6.45 -10.34
N CYS A 44 -4.12 -6.65 -10.32
CA CYS A 44 -4.74 -7.94 -10.08
C CYS A 44 -5.06 -8.66 -11.41
N THR A 45 -5.03 -9.99 -11.38
CA THR A 45 -5.49 -10.81 -12.51
C THR A 45 -7.01 -10.96 -12.58
N ARG A 46 -7.71 -10.58 -11.51
CA ARG A 46 -9.18 -10.62 -11.41
C ARG A 46 -9.77 -9.23 -11.68
N GLY A 47 -10.79 -9.18 -12.53
CA GLY A 47 -11.56 -7.95 -12.82
C GLY A 47 -12.85 -7.86 -12.00
N CYS A 48 -12.74 -7.74 -10.68
CA CYS A 48 -13.91 -7.59 -9.81
C CYS A 48 -14.62 -6.26 -10.09
N LYS A 49 -15.94 -6.28 -10.34
CA LYS A 49 -16.71 -5.07 -10.75
C LYS A 49 -16.71 -3.93 -9.73
N PHE A 50 -16.43 -4.24 -8.47
CA PHE A 50 -16.38 -3.26 -7.37
C PHE A 50 -14.97 -2.77 -7.04
N CYS A 51 -13.93 -3.44 -7.57
CA CYS A 51 -12.54 -3.16 -7.21
C CYS A 51 -11.94 -2.15 -8.18
N ALA A 52 -11.28 -1.13 -7.66
CA ALA A 52 -10.63 -0.08 -8.45
C ALA A 52 -9.18 -0.39 -8.85
N VAL A 53 -8.62 -1.50 -8.33
CA VAL A 53 -7.25 -1.96 -8.63
C VAL A 53 -7.11 -2.28 -10.13
N LYS A 54 -5.93 -1.99 -10.70
CA LYS A 54 -5.67 -2.24 -12.13
C LYS A 54 -5.84 -3.72 -12.43
N THR A 55 -6.36 -4.04 -13.61
CA THR A 55 -6.58 -5.42 -14.03
C THR A 55 -5.71 -5.75 -15.24
N SER A 56 -4.93 -6.82 -15.14
CA SER A 56 -4.18 -7.39 -16.27
C SER A 56 -4.11 -8.90 -16.13
N ARG A 57 -4.25 -9.64 -17.24
CA ARG A 57 -4.07 -11.10 -17.24
C ARG A 57 -2.60 -11.50 -17.07
N THR A 58 -1.68 -10.60 -17.37
CA THR A 58 -0.23 -10.80 -17.32
C THR A 58 0.42 -9.62 -16.59
N PRO A 59 0.33 -9.57 -15.25
CA PRO A 59 1.02 -8.55 -14.47
C PRO A 59 2.55 -8.77 -14.50
N PRO A 60 3.35 -7.76 -14.09
CA PRO A 60 4.78 -7.92 -13.89
C PRO A 60 5.12 -9.07 -12.93
N PRO A 61 6.34 -9.64 -13.01
CA PRO A 61 6.79 -10.64 -12.04
C PRO A 61 6.90 -10.04 -10.64
N LEU A 62 6.78 -10.91 -9.62
CA LEU A 62 6.94 -10.51 -8.22
C LEU A 62 8.35 -10.01 -7.96
N ASP A 63 8.47 -8.97 -7.13
CA ASP A 63 9.75 -8.48 -6.65
C ASP A 63 10.20 -9.31 -5.43
N PRO A 64 11.30 -10.09 -5.52
CA PRO A 64 11.81 -10.87 -4.39
C PRO A 64 12.26 -10.00 -3.21
N LEU A 65 12.56 -8.72 -3.45
CA LEU A 65 12.95 -7.77 -2.42
C LEU A 65 11.76 -7.05 -1.77
N GLU A 66 10.53 -7.28 -2.24
CA GLU A 66 9.32 -6.67 -1.69
C GLU A 66 9.23 -6.83 -0.15
N PRO A 67 9.44 -8.03 0.45
CA PRO A 67 9.37 -8.18 1.90
C PRO A 67 10.38 -7.31 2.66
N ALA A 68 11.61 -7.22 2.14
CA ALA A 68 12.66 -6.40 2.75
C ALA A 68 12.36 -4.90 2.61
N ASN A 69 11.79 -4.49 1.47
CA ASN A 69 11.37 -3.11 1.24
C ASN A 69 10.17 -2.74 2.11
N VAL A 70 9.19 -3.63 2.29
CA VAL A 70 8.06 -3.45 3.23
C VAL A 70 8.57 -3.27 4.65
N ALA A 71 9.51 -4.11 5.11
CA ALA A 71 10.09 -3.98 6.45
C ALA A 71 10.79 -2.61 6.64
N LYS A 72 11.58 -2.16 5.64
CA LYS A 72 12.21 -0.83 5.66
C LYS A 72 11.19 0.31 5.67
N ALA A 73 10.10 0.16 4.91
CA ALA A 73 9.04 1.15 4.88
C ALA A 73 8.41 1.27 6.26
N VAL A 74 7.88 0.18 6.81
CA VAL A 74 7.20 0.13 8.12
C VAL A 74 8.10 0.68 9.24
N ALA A 75 9.36 0.24 9.30
CA ALA A 75 10.32 0.69 10.33
C ALA A 75 10.59 2.20 10.30
N SER A 76 10.43 2.83 9.14
CA SER A 76 10.80 4.24 8.95
C SER A 76 9.63 5.20 8.86
N TRP A 77 8.40 4.69 8.86
CA TRP A 77 7.19 5.46 8.61
C TRP A 77 6.45 5.89 9.88
N GLY A 78 6.78 5.27 11.03
CA GLY A 78 6.20 5.62 12.33
C GLY A 78 4.71 5.29 12.44
N LEU A 79 4.27 4.21 11.80
CA LEU A 79 2.89 3.73 11.90
C LEU A 79 2.69 3.00 13.22
N ASP A 80 1.54 3.22 13.87
CA ASP A 80 1.12 2.46 15.04
C ASP A 80 0.54 1.10 14.65
N TYR A 81 -0.11 1.05 13.48
CA TYR A 81 -0.77 -0.15 12.98
C TYR A 81 -0.56 -0.31 11.47
N VAL A 82 -0.33 -1.54 11.02
CA VAL A 82 -0.14 -1.84 9.59
C VAL A 82 -1.05 -2.99 9.17
N VAL A 83 -1.65 -2.85 7.99
CA VAL A 83 -2.41 -3.91 7.33
C VAL A 83 -1.66 -4.29 6.06
N LEU A 84 -1.56 -5.59 5.80
CA LEU A 84 -0.98 -6.13 4.57
C LEU A 84 -2.09 -6.85 3.81
N THR A 85 -2.23 -6.58 2.52
CA THR A 85 -3.25 -7.17 1.65
C THR A 85 -2.73 -7.45 0.25
#